data_AF-A0A3C1LCN5-F1
#
_entry.id   AF-A0A3C1LCN5-F1
#
_cell.length_a   1.000
_cell.length_b   1.000
_cell.length_c   1.000
_cell.angle_alpha   90.00
_cell.angle_beta   90.00
_cell.angle_gamma   90.00
#
_symmetry.space_group_name_H-M   'P 1'
#
loop_
_entity.id
_entity.type
_entity.pdbx_description
1 polymer ?
#
loop_
_entity_poly.entity_id
_entity_poly.type
_entity_poly.pdbx_seq_one_letter_code
_entity_poly.pdbx_strand_id
1 'polypeptide(L)' 'MRTIIIFFMFFLGAYNSINAQTSLRTKHFNTEKNLAVNGYDVVAYFQQNKAIKGSAKYTAIVEGISYYFSNEKNKKK' A
#
# COMPACT_ATOMS: atom_id res chain seq x y z
N MET A 1 11.07 42.45 12.06
CA MET A 1 11.65 41.81 10.85
C MET A 1 12.42 40.52 11.18
N ARG A 2 13.45 40.55 12.06
CA ARG A 2 14.28 39.37 12.39
C ARG A 2 13.51 38.18 13.00
N THR A 3 12.52 38.45 13.85
CA THR A 3 11.66 37.42 14.48
C THR A 3 10.66 36.79 13.52
N ILE A 4 10.18 37.54 12.53
CA ILE A 4 9.25 37.05 11.49
C ILE A 4 9.96 36.08 10.54
N ILE A 5 11.23 36.36 10.20
CA ILE A 5 12.06 35.50 9.35
C ILE A 5 12.31 34.13 10.01
N ILE A 6 12.56 34.12 11.33
CA ILE A 6 12.79 32.86 12.08
C ILE A 6 11.52 32.00 12.12
N PHE A 7 10.35 32.63 12.29
CA PHE A 7 9.07 31.91 12.28
C PHE A 7 8.74 31.33 10.90
N PHE A 8 9.05 32.07 9.83
CA PHE A 8 8.87 31.63 8.45
C PHE A 8 9.80 30.46 8.08
N MET A 9 11.04 30.48 8.57
CA MET A 9 12.02 29.41 8.37
C MET A 9 11.67 28.12 9.13
N PHE A 10 11.00 28.23 10.28
CA PHE A 10 10.48 27.06 11.02
C PHE A 10 9.28 26.41 10.32
N PHE A 11 8.43 27.20 9.66
CA PHE A 11 7.27 26.69 8.92
C PHE A 11 7.69 25.91 7.66
N LEU A 12 8.80 26.28 7.01
CA LEU A 12 9.32 25.61 5.81
C LEU A 12 9.90 24.21 6.08
N GLY A 13 10.34 23.92 7.32
CA GLY A 13 10.94 22.63 7.70
C GLY A 13 9.93 21.48 7.87
N ALA A 14 8.66 21.78 8.17
CA ALA A 14 7.64 20.78 8.50
C ALA A 14 7.05 20.03 7.27
N TYR A 15 7.27 20.52 6.05
CA TYR A 15 6.67 19.92 4.84
C TYR A 15 7.35 18.61 4.40
N ASN A 16 8.60 18.36 4.81
CA ASN A 16 9.37 17.22 4.31
C ASN A 16 9.09 15.90 5.04
N SER A 17 8.42 15.93 6.19
CA SER A 17 8.23 14.74 7.04
C SER A 17 7.06 13.84 6.63
N ILE A 18 6.18 14.29 5.74
CA ILE A 18 4.92 13.56 5.43
C ILE A 18 5.15 12.42 4.42
N ASN A 19 6.13 12.54 3.52
CA ASN A 19 6.31 11.59 2.42
C ASN A 19 7.33 10.46 2.69
N ALA A 20 8.05 10.49 3.81
CA ALA A 20 9.13 9.54 4.09
C ALA A 20 8.65 8.17 4.62
N GLN A 21 7.40 8.04 5.08
CA GLN A 21 6.93 6.82 5.76
C GLN A 21 6.46 5.71 4.82
N THR A 22 5.97 6.03 3.62
CA THR A 22 5.28 5.04 2.77
C THR A 22 6.24 4.04 2.10
N SER A 23 7.44 4.49 1.70
CA SER A 23 8.43 3.66 1.00
C SER A 23 9.25 2.76 1.91
N LEU A 24 9.35 3.09 3.21
CA LEU A 24 10.04 2.26 4.20
C LEU A 24 9.20 1.04 4.60
N ARG A 25 7.87 1.19 4.65
CA ARG A 25 6.98 0.12 5.12
C ARG A 25 6.93 -1.08 4.18
N THR A 26 6.94 -0.87 2.86
CA THR A 26 6.92 -1.97 1.89
C THR A 26 8.13 -2.90 1.98
N LYS A 27 9.30 -2.40 2.40
CA LYS A 27 10.51 -3.23 2.58
C LYS A 27 10.38 -4.26 3.70
N HIS A 28 9.49 -4.05 4.67
CA HIS A 28 9.27 -4.97 5.78
C HIS A 28 8.20 -6.02 5.48
N PHE A 29 7.51 -5.93 4.34
CA PHE A 29 6.58 -6.95 3.92
C PHE A 29 7.30 -8.14 3.28
N ASN A 30 6.91 -9.34 3.71
CA ASN A 30 7.40 -10.59 3.11
C ASN A 30 6.67 -10.87 1.78
N THR A 31 6.95 -10.06 0.77
CA THR A 31 6.33 -10.16 -0.56
C THR A 31 7.39 -10.16 -1.65
N GLU A 32 7.20 -11.00 -2.67
CA GLU A 32 7.98 -10.92 -3.90
C GLU A 32 7.39 -9.86 -4.82
N LYS A 33 8.21 -8.94 -5.33
CA LYS A 33 7.81 -7.91 -6.32
C LYS A 33 6.58 -7.09 -5.90
N ASN A 34 6.42 -6.81 -4.60
CA ASN A 34 5.27 -6.12 -4.03
C ASN A 34 3.92 -6.80 -4.36
N LEU A 35 3.90 -8.12 -4.52
CA LEU A 35 2.69 -8.90 -4.76
C LEU A 35 2.32 -9.69 -3.51
N ALA A 36 1.13 -9.42 -2.97
CA ALA A 36 0.61 -10.13 -1.81
C ALA A 36 0.36 -11.60 -2.15
N VAL A 37 0.69 -12.48 -1.19
CA VAL A 37 0.36 -13.91 -1.19
C VAL A 37 0.61 -14.60 -2.55
N ASN A 38 1.69 -14.23 -3.25
CA ASN A 38 2.05 -14.76 -4.57
C ASN A 38 0.93 -14.65 -5.62
N GLY A 39 0.06 -13.65 -5.49
CA GLY A 39 -1.04 -13.37 -6.41
C GLY A 39 -2.28 -14.24 -6.21
N TYR A 40 -2.40 -14.95 -5.08
CA TYR A 40 -3.64 -15.65 -4.72
C TYR A 40 -4.68 -14.70 -4.15
N ASP A 41 -5.95 -15.04 -4.39
CA ASP A 41 -7.09 -14.28 -3.91
C ASP A 41 -7.32 -14.55 -2.42
N VAL A 42 -7.00 -13.56 -1.57
CA VAL A 42 -7.17 -13.64 -0.11
C VAL A 42 -8.63 -13.84 0.31
N VAL A 43 -9.58 -13.27 -0.43
CA VAL A 43 -11.01 -13.40 -0.13
C VAL A 43 -11.48 -14.82 -0.44
N ALA A 44 -11.05 -15.38 -1.58
CA ALA A 44 -11.33 -16.77 -1.91
C ALA A 44 -10.72 -17.74 -0.90
N TYR A 45 -9.50 -17.46 -0.45
CA TYR A 45 -8.82 -18.28 0.55
C TYR A 45 -9.61 -18.34 1.86
N PHE A 46 -9.98 -17.19 2.43
CA PHE A 46 -10.64 -17.15 3.74
C PHE A 46 -12.15 -17.43 3.70
N GLN A 47 -12.86 -17.04 2.64
CA GLN A 47 -14.33 -17.17 2.62
C GLN A 47 -14.82 -18.41 1.87
N GLN A 48 -14.03 -18.92 0.93
CA GLN A 48 -14.40 -20.08 0.12
C GLN A 48 -13.55 -21.31 0.43
N ASN A 49 -12.56 -21.18 1.32
CA ASN A 49 -11.57 -22.21 1.62
C ASN A 49 -10.88 -22.75 0.36
N LYS A 50 -10.59 -21.87 -0.60
CA LYS A 50 -9.99 -22.23 -1.90
C LYS A 50 -8.78 -21.35 -2.21
N ALA A 51 -7.67 -21.99 -2.58
CA ALA A 51 -6.50 -21.32 -3.13
C ALA A 51 -6.74 -20.99 -4.63
N ILE A 52 -7.41 -19.88 -4.90
CA ILE A 52 -7.69 -19.43 -6.26
C ILE A 52 -6.65 -18.38 -6.65
N LYS A 53 -5.98 -18.57 -7.79
CA LYS A 53 -5.05 -17.57 -8.32
C LYS A 53 -5.84 -16.35 -8.81
N GLY A 54 -5.47 -15.17 -8.32
CA GLY A 54 -6.03 -13.91 -8.76
C GLY A 54 -5.52 -13.51 -10.14
N SER A 55 -6.13 -12.46 -10.70
CA SER A 55 -5.74 -11.87 -11.97
C SER A 55 -5.33 -10.41 -11.79
N ALA A 56 -4.31 -9.97 -12.53
CA ALA A 56 -3.92 -8.57 -12.59
C ALA A 56 -5.08 -7.64 -13.05
N LYS A 57 -6.09 -8.20 -13.73
CA LYS A 57 -7.32 -7.48 -14.09
C LYS A 57 -8.11 -6.98 -12.87
N TYR A 58 -8.07 -7.73 -11.77
CA TYR A 58 -8.77 -7.40 -10.54
C TYR A 58 -7.74 -7.14 -9.44
N THR A 59 -7.10 -5.98 -9.50
CA THR A 59 -6.04 -5.58 -8.56
C THR A 59 -6.52 -4.48 -7.61
N ALA A 60 -6.15 -4.58 -6.34
CA ALA A 60 -6.15 -3.47 -5.39
C ALA A 60 -4.73 -3.21 -4.90
N ILE A 61 -4.37 -1.94 -4.70
CA ILE A 61 -3.06 -1.56 -4.15
C ILE A 61 -3.29 -1.03 -2.74
N VAL A 62 -2.72 -1.72 -1.76
CA VAL A 62 -2.82 -1.36 -0.34
C VAL A 62 -1.41 -1.21 0.19
N GLU A 63 -1.08 -0.02 0.67
CA GLU A 63 0.23 0.28 1.24
C GLU A 63 1.42 -0.04 0.29
N GLY A 64 1.21 0.10 -1.02
CA GLY A 64 2.23 -0.21 -2.03
C GLY A 64 2.34 -1.69 -2.40
N ILE A 65 1.50 -2.56 -1.82
CA ILE A 65 1.41 -3.97 -2.17
C ILE A 65 0.19 -4.22 -3.07
N SER A 66 0.40 -4.97 -4.14
CA SER A 66 -0.63 -5.41 -5.08
C SER A 66 -1.33 -6.66 -4.55
N TYR A 67 -2.66 -6.63 -4.50
CA TYR A 67 -3.51 -7.77 -4.17
C TYR A 67 -4.29 -8.16 -5.42
N TYR A 68 -4.15 -9.42 -5.85
CA TYR A 68 -4.88 -9.94 -7.01
C TYR A 68 -6.09 -10.74 -6.55
N PHE A 69 -7.22 -10.48 -7.20
CA PHE A 69 -8.48 -11.17 -6.94
C PHE A 69 -8.90 -11.98 -8.16
N SER A 70 -9.66 -13.04 -7.92
CA SER A 70 -10.17 -13.94 -8.96
C SER A 70 -11.34 -13.33 -9.74
N ASN A 71 -12.03 -12.34 -9.15
CA ASN A 71 -13.16 -11.65 -9.75
C ASN A 71 -13.38 -10.26 -9.10
N GLU A 72 -14.16 -9.41 -9.76
CA GLU A 72 -14.46 -8.05 -9.29
C GLU A 72 -15.22 -8.02 -7.95
N LYS A 73 -16.05 -9.03 -7.66
CA LYS A 73 -16.78 -9.11 -6.39
C LYS A 73 -15.83 -9.27 -5.22
N ASN A 74 -14.79 -10.10 -5.36
CA ASN A 74 -13.78 -10.30 -4.32
C ASN A 74 -12.91 -9.06 -4.13
N LYS A 75 -12.52 -8.37 -5.21
CA LYS A 75 -11.77 -7.09 -5.15
C LYS A 75 -12.53 -5.99 -4.40
N LYS A 76 -13.87 -5.98 -4.49
CA LYS A 76 -14.74 -4.97 -3.87
C LYS A 76 -15.06 -5.23 -2.40
N LYS A 77 -14.60 -6.35 -1.83
CA LYS A 77 -14.74 -6.64 -0.39
C LYS A 77 -13.62 -5.97 0.40
#